data_AF-A0A2T4N763-F1
#
_entry.id   AF-A0A2T4N763-F1
#
_cell.length_a   1.000
_cell.length_b   1.000
_cell.length_c   1.000
_cell.angle_alpha   90.00
_cell.angle_beta   90.00
_cell.angle_gamma   90.00
#
_symmetry.space_group_name_H-M   'P 1'
#
loop_
_entity.id
_entity.type
_entity.pdbx_description
1 polymer ?
#
loop_
_entity_poly.entity_id
_entity_poly.type
_entity_poly.pdbx_seq_one_letter_code
_entity_poly.pdbx_strand_id
1 'polypeptide(L)'
;MKKSLLLLAMLAATQAHAAPAQEGVWQVSKGKPFPGYNYRVEDNSGKEEVSLTFTCDPSDTAELIAEVGYRRYGHYGDKAFGLIIDGKRYDGIRRLGEDFPAFWEALRTAKQLAIFTEDEEEQGIVPVPTTGLAAALPAVGSPGYFCRAKEKPESEKPQPAKGIWRSSGDTSKGYTYSVQAETGYKALSITCAPGKQVEMSLALGLDNFGTNPLRNNFDLMVDGKQFDARASLENDFNTLWGALRNAKQLAIYRRDGQHVALPTEGIASTLPALGSSGFPCLTAAQHNAAVLDDDLANIEPLKDGDVHLRKRINPYYRKTTWNKYLLDITSRSNRMVITDLKINRGSCTIDPKAKLPFRMGFGGKVTLSLLPEDCNPLEVTVTTLGGEQTLSFDQ
;
A
#
# COMPACT_ATOMS: atom_id res chain seq x y z
N MET A 1 -69.65 -40.09 -8.53
CA MET A 1 -68.45 -40.95 -8.42
C MET A 1 -67.26 -40.20 -9.00
N LYS A 2 -66.31 -39.79 -8.15
CA LYS A 2 -65.10 -39.02 -8.53
C LYS A 2 -63.97 -39.99 -8.91
N LYS A 3 -63.35 -39.79 -10.07
CA LYS A 3 -62.10 -40.45 -10.48
C LYS A 3 -60.93 -39.53 -10.14
N SER A 4 -60.11 -39.91 -9.18
CA SER A 4 -58.76 -39.37 -8.99
C SER A 4 -57.78 -40.26 -9.72
N LEU A 5 -57.06 -39.72 -10.70
CA LEU A 5 -55.82 -40.28 -11.24
C LEU A 5 -54.68 -39.36 -10.81
N LEU A 6 -53.75 -39.92 -10.03
CA LEU A 6 -52.45 -39.32 -9.75
C LEU A 6 -51.60 -39.30 -11.03
N LEU A 7 -50.99 -38.16 -11.33
CA LEU A 7 -49.81 -38.07 -12.20
C LEU A 7 -48.61 -37.69 -11.32
N LEU A 8 -47.64 -38.60 -11.19
CA LEU A 8 -46.30 -38.29 -10.70
C LEU A 8 -45.51 -37.65 -11.85
N ALA A 9 -45.05 -36.40 -11.67
CA ALA A 9 -44.03 -35.80 -12.52
C ALA A 9 -42.66 -35.92 -11.83
N MET A 10 -41.77 -36.75 -12.38
CA MET A 10 -40.35 -36.73 -12.03
C MET A 10 -39.69 -35.49 -12.65
N LEU A 11 -39.22 -34.57 -11.82
CA LEU A 11 -38.22 -33.57 -12.21
C LEU A 11 -36.83 -34.22 -12.16
N ALA A 12 -36.26 -34.51 -13.32
CA ALA A 12 -34.82 -34.76 -13.43
C ALA A 12 -34.08 -33.41 -13.33
N ALA A 13 -33.46 -33.15 -12.19
CA ALA A 13 -32.54 -32.03 -12.02
C ALA A 13 -31.24 -32.34 -12.78
N THR A 14 -31.01 -31.68 -13.92
CA THR A 14 -29.71 -31.67 -14.58
C THR A 14 -28.72 -30.93 -13.68
N GLN A 15 -27.92 -31.67 -12.93
CA GLN A 15 -26.70 -31.13 -12.31
C GLN A 15 -25.70 -30.89 -13.43
N ALA A 16 -25.54 -29.62 -13.83
CA ALA A 16 -24.44 -29.19 -14.69
C ALA A 16 -23.12 -29.44 -13.93
N HIS A 17 -22.49 -30.57 -14.24
CA HIS A 17 -21.10 -30.82 -13.84
C HIS A 17 -20.23 -29.87 -14.66
N ALA A 18 -19.46 -29.00 -13.99
CA ALA A 18 -18.46 -28.18 -14.65
C ALA A 18 -17.48 -29.12 -15.38
N ALA A 19 -17.32 -28.91 -16.68
CA ALA A 19 -16.33 -29.66 -17.47
C ALA A 19 -14.93 -29.50 -16.84
N PRO A 20 -14.09 -30.55 -16.85
CA PRO A 20 -12.72 -30.42 -16.38
C PRO A 20 -12.02 -29.29 -17.15
N ALA A 21 -11.20 -28.51 -16.44
CA ALA A 21 -10.46 -27.42 -17.04
C ALA A 21 -9.57 -27.97 -18.16
N GLN A 22 -9.78 -27.50 -19.39
CA GLN A 22 -8.95 -27.83 -20.54
C GLN A 22 -7.72 -26.92 -20.55
N GLU A 23 -6.54 -27.54 -20.57
CA GLU A 23 -5.25 -26.87 -20.63
C GLU A 23 -5.14 -26.00 -21.89
N GLY A 24 -4.58 -24.80 -21.73
CA GLY A 24 -4.41 -23.80 -22.79
C GLY A 24 -5.71 -23.21 -23.34
N VAL A 25 -6.85 -23.43 -22.68
CA VAL A 25 -8.15 -22.88 -23.11
C VAL A 25 -8.72 -21.96 -22.02
N TRP A 26 -9.08 -20.74 -22.43
CA TRP A 26 -9.72 -19.77 -21.57
C TRP A 26 -11.06 -20.25 -21.06
N GLN A 27 -11.30 -20.03 -19.77
CA GLN A 27 -12.49 -20.45 -19.06
C GLN A 27 -13.01 -19.33 -18.17
N VAL A 28 -14.30 -19.40 -17.87
CA VAL A 28 -14.96 -18.53 -16.90
C VAL A 28 -15.56 -19.36 -15.77
N SER A 29 -15.38 -18.92 -14.54
CA SER A 29 -16.00 -19.53 -13.36
C SER A 29 -16.48 -18.48 -12.37
N LYS A 30 -17.59 -18.77 -11.70
CA LYS A 30 -18.19 -17.86 -10.71
C LYS A 30 -17.81 -18.29 -9.29
N GLY A 31 -17.27 -17.36 -8.51
CA GLY A 31 -17.02 -17.48 -7.08
C GLY A 31 -15.84 -18.38 -6.67
N LYS A 32 -15.07 -18.92 -7.63
CA LYS A 32 -13.84 -19.68 -7.39
C LYS A 32 -12.84 -19.44 -8.54
N PRO A 33 -11.53 -19.30 -8.28
CA PRO A 33 -10.89 -19.29 -6.96
C PRO A 33 -11.16 -18.04 -6.13
N PHE A 34 -11.55 -16.92 -6.75
CA PHE A 34 -11.83 -15.66 -6.06
C PHE A 34 -13.33 -15.28 -6.15
N PRO A 35 -13.82 -14.36 -5.28
CA PRO A 35 -15.14 -13.75 -5.42
C PRO A 35 -15.36 -13.17 -6.82
N GLY A 36 -16.62 -13.08 -7.26
CA GLY A 36 -16.95 -12.56 -8.59
C GLY A 36 -16.77 -13.58 -9.73
N TYR A 37 -16.40 -13.07 -10.91
CA TYR A 37 -16.19 -13.82 -12.14
C TYR A 37 -14.70 -13.94 -12.45
N ASN A 38 -14.22 -15.17 -12.57
CA ASN A 38 -12.81 -15.49 -12.80
C ASN A 38 -12.65 -15.94 -14.25
N TYR A 39 -12.00 -15.13 -15.06
CA TYR A 39 -11.62 -15.45 -16.44
C TYR A 39 -10.16 -15.90 -16.43
N ARG A 40 -9.91 -17.17 -16.71
CA ARG A 40 -8.58 -17.75 -16.54
C ARG A 40 -8.15 -18.64 -17.69
N VAL A 41 -6.84 -18.74 -17.86
CA VAL A 41 -6.17 -19.76 -18.66
C VAL A 41 -4.97 -20.28 -17.88
N GLU A 42 -4.75 -21.59 -17.98
CA GLU A 42 -3.60 -22.30 -17.41
C GLU A 42 -3.02 -23.16 -18.54
N ASP A 43 -1.72 -23.06 -18.76
CA ASP A 43 -0.99 -23.82 -19.77
C ASP A 43 0.34 -24.33 -19.20
N ASN A 44 0.41 -25.65 -19.05
CA ASN A 44 1.57 -26.36 -18.51
C ASN A 44 2.31 -27.14 -19.61
N SER A 45 1.92 -26.93 -20.88
CA SER A 45 2.48 -27.63 -22.04
C SER A 45 3.80 -27.04 -22.53
N GLY A 46 4.11 -25.81 -22.11
CA GLY A 46 5.32 -25.06 -22.45
C GLY A 46 6.52 -25.38 -21.54
N LYS A 47 7.66 -24.69 -21.81
CA LYS A 47 8.84 -24.75 -20.93
C LYS A 47 8.60 -24.10 -19.58
N GLU A 48 7.71 -23.12 -19.52
CA GLU A 48 7.28 -22.44 -18.32
C GLU A 48 5.78 -22.65 -18.17
N GLU A 49 5.35 -23.12 -16.99
CA GLU A 49 3.95 -23.11 -16.59
C GLU A 49 3.46 -21.66 -16.56
N VAL A 50 2.36 -21.39 -17.27
CA VAL A 50 1.77 -20.06 -17.32
C VAL A 50 0.32 -20.10 -16.89
N SER A 51 -0.04 -19.25 -15.92
CA SER A 51 -1.43 -18.99 -15.57
C SER A 51 -1.71 -17.50 -15.67
N LEU A 52 -2.89 -17.14 -16.19
CA LEU A 52 -3.35 -15.76 -16.24
C LEU A 52 -4.82 -15.73 -15.82
N THR A 53 -5.11 -14.95 -14.79
CA THR A 53 -6.46 -14.80 -14.23
C THR A 53 -6.85 -13.33 -14.15
N PHE A 54 -8.03 -13.02 -14.66
CA PHE A 54 -8.76 -11.78 -14.44
C PHE A 54 -9.96 -12.06 -13.56
N THR A 55 -10.03 -11.39 -12.41
CA THR A 55 -11.16 -11.48 -11.49
C THR A 55 -11.97 -10.19 -11.58
N CYS A 56 -13.26 -10.30 -11.84
CA CYS A 56 -14.17 -9.16 -11.91
C CYS A 56 -15.34 -9.36 -10.97
N ASP A 57 -15.46 -8.47 -9.98
CA ASP A 57 -16.58 -8.45 -9.04
C ASP A 57 -17.48 -7.23 -9.29
N PRO A 58 -18.81 -7.36 -9.32
CA PRO A 58 -19.71 -6.20 -9.43
C PRO A 58 -19.45 -5.11 -8.36
N SER A 59 -18.94 -5.49 -7.19
CA SER A 59 -18.64 -4.61 -6.07
C SER A 59 -17.21 -4.05 -6.05
N ASP A 60 -16.27 -4.56 -6.86
CA ASP A 60 -14.87 -4.11 -6.85
C ASP A 60 -14.23 -3.95 -8.25
N THR A 61 -13.06 -3.35 -8.30
CA THR A 61 -12.19 -3.25 -9.47
C THR A 61 -11.56 -4.59 -9.83
N ALA A 62 -11.22 -4.75 -11.11
CA ALA A 62 -10.66 -5.97 -11.66
C ALA A 62 -9.29 -6.27 -11.05
N GLU A 63 -9.12 -7.51 -10.62
CA GLU A 63 -7.85 -8.03 -10.14
C GLU A 63 -7.22 -8.89 -11.22
N LEU A 64 -5.89 -8.76 -11.34
CA LEU A 64 -5.11 -9.46 -12.35
C LEU A 64 -4.00 -10.23 -11.65
N ILE A 65 -3.88 -11.49 -11.97
CA ILE A 65 -2.89 -12.40 -11.40
C ILE A 65 -2.26 -13.16 -12.57
N ALA A 66 -0.94 -13.21 -12.60
CA ALA A 66 -0.21 -14.05 -13.53
C ALA A 66 0.76 -14.93 -12.75
N GLU A 67 0.93 -16.17 -13.19
CA GLU A 67 2.01 -17.04 -12.75
C GLU A 67 2.83 -17.43 -13.97
N VAL A 68 4.14 -17.32 -13.84
CA VAL A 68 5.12 -17.65 -14.89
C VAL A 68 6.21 -18.48 -14.22
N GLY A 69 6.23 -19.77 -14.53
CA GLY A 69 6.96 -20.78 -13.76
C GLY A 69 6.55 -20.74 -12.29
N TYR A 70 7.53 -20.67 -11.39
CA TYR A 70 7.29 -20.62 -9.93
C TYR A 70 7.06 -19.21 -9.38
N ARG A 71 6.92 -18.19 -10.25
CA ARG A 71 6.79 -16.79 -9.83
C ARG A 71 5.36 -16.30 -10.04
N ARG A 72 4.83 -15.61 -9.03
CA ARG A 72 3.50 -15.00 -9.04
C ARG A 72 3.60 -13.48 -9.17
N TYR A 73 2.77 -12.90 -10.02
CA TYR A 73 2.70 -11.49 -10.35
C TYR A 73 1.28 -10.94 -10.16
N GLY A 74 1.14 -9.63 -9.98
CA GLY A 74 -0.16 -8.94 -9.98
C GLY A 74 -0.74 -8.67 -8.59
N HIS A 75 -2.01 -9.03 -8.36
CA HIS A 75 -2.72 -8.71 -7.12
C HIS A 75 -2.15 -9.44 -5.89
N TYR A 76 -1.73 -10.71 -6.04
CA TYR A 76 -1.15 -11.52 -4.97
C TYR A 76 0.34 -11.84 -5.19
N GLY A 77 1.00 -11.13 -6.12
CA GLY A 77 2.41 -11.29 -6.42
C GLY A 77 3.24 -10.12 -5.91
N ASP A 78 4.52 -10.36 -5.65
CA ASP A 78 5.47 -9.32 -5.22
C ASP A 78 5.91 -8.40 -6.36
N LYS A 79 5.62 -8.79 -7.61
CA LYS A 79 5.96 -8.05 -8.82
C LYS A 79 4.71 -7.82 -9.65
N ALA A 80 4.69 -6.75 -10.43
CA ALA A 80 3.63 -6.55 -11.42
C ALA A 80 4.05 -7.06 -12.80
N PHE A 81 3.10 -7.13 -13.71
CA PHE A 81 3.29 -7.61 -15.07
C PHE A 81 2.47 -6.75 -16.04
N GLY A 82 2.80 -6.83 -17.32
CA GLY A 82 2.00 -6.27 -18.41
C GLY A 82 1.67 -7.33 -19.47
N LEU A 83 0.87 -6.93 -20.45
CA LEU A 83 0.46 -7.79 -21.56
C LEU A 83 0.86 -7.20 -22.90
N ILE A 84 1.25 -8.08 -23.81
CA ILE A 84 1.38 -7.77 -25.24
C ILE A 84 0.20 -8.40 -25.94
N ILE A 85 -0.66 -7.58 -26.53
CA ILE A 85 -1.83 -8.02 -27.29
C ILE A 85 -1.62 -7.60 -28.75
N ASP A 86 -1.51 -8.57 -29.65
CA ASP A 86 -1.29 -8.34 -31.08
C ASP A 86 -0.14 -7.33 -31.37
N GLY A 87 0.96 -7.47 -30.62
CA GLY A 87 2.15 -6.61 -30.72
C GLY A 87 2.06 -5.28 -29.99
N LYS A 88 0.89 -4.89 -29.47
CA LYS A 88 0.73 -3.67 -28.65
C LYS A 88 0.96 -3.98 -27.18
N ARG A 89 1.81 -3.19 -26.53
CA ARG A 89 2.08 -3.28 -25.09
C ARG A 89 1.00 -2.58 -24.27
N TYR A 90 0.60 -3.23 -23.19
CA TYR A 90 -0.32 -2.75 -22.17
C TYR A 90 0.33 -2.94 -20.80
N ASP A 91 0.69 -1.83 -20.17
CA ASP A 91 1.16 -1.73 -18.80
C ASP A 91 0.07 -1.13 -17.90
N GLY A 92 0.29 -1.14 -16.58
CA GLY A 92 -0.60 -0.47 -15.64
C GLY A 92 -2.07 -0.89 -15.69
N ILE A 93 -2.38 -2.09 -16.19
CA ILE A 93 -3.73 -2.54 -16.59
C ILE A 93 -4.79 -2.33 -15.48
N ARG A 94 -4.39 -2.49 -14.21
CA ARG A 94 -5.23 -2.28 -13.02
C ARG A 94 -5.74 -0.84 -12.85
N ARG A 95 -5.16 0.14 -13.56
CA ARG A 95 -5.42 1.58 -13.42
C ARG A 95 -5.76 2.25 -14.76
N LEU A 96 -6.35 1.52 -15.70
CA LEU A 96 -6.71 2.09 -17.00
C LEU A 96 -7.92 3.04 -16.94
N GLY A 97 -8.67 3.09 -15.84
CA GLY A 97 -9.88 3.91 -15.71
C GLY A 97 -10.81 3.71 -16.90
N GLU A 98 -11.16 4.82 -17.56
CA GLU A 98 -12.04 4.84 -18.74
C GLU A 98 -11.48 4.13 -19.98
N ASP A 99 -10.17 3.86 -20.05
CA ASP A 99 -9.57 3.12 -21.18
C ASP A 99 -9.71 1.61 -21.01
N PHE A 100 -10.11 1.14 -19.83
CA PHE A 100 -10.20 -0.29 -19.53
C PHE A 100 -11.14 -1.07 -20.48
N PRO A 101 -12.32 -0.55 -20.87
CA PRO A 101 -13.18 -1.22 -21.84
C PRO A 101 -12.51 -1.42 -23.21
N ALA A 102 -11.69 -0.47 -23.68
CA ALA A 102 -10.97 -0.61 -24.94
C ALA A 102 -9.86 -1.67 -24.85
N PHE A 103 -9.13 -1.70 -23.73
CA PHE A 103 -8.19 -2.79 -23.42
C PHE A 103 -8.90 -4.16 -23.38
N TRP A 104 -10.06 -4.22 -22.73
CA TRP A 104 -10.83 -5.45 -22.57
C TRP A 104 -11.28 -6.02 -23.92
N GLU A 105 -11.77 -5.17 -24.83
CA GLU A 105 -12.11 -5.61 -26.19
C GLU A 105 -10.88 -6.03 -26.99
N ALA A 106 -9.76 -5.30 -26.88
CA ALA A 106 -8.52 -5.71 -27.52
C ALA A 106 -8.09 -7.11 -27.07
N LEU A 107 -8.15 -7.39 -25.76
CA LEU A 107 -7.89 -8.70 -25.19
C LEU A 107 -8.87 -9.74 -25.73
N ARG A 108 -10.17 -9.47 -25.70
CA ARG A 108 -11.22 -10.39 -26.18
C ARG A 108 -11.00 -10.82 -27.64
N THR A 109 -10.45 -9.94 -28.47
CA THR A 109 -10.17 -10.19 -29.89
C THR A 109 -8.74 -10.62 -30.21
N ALA A 110 -7.90 -10.80 -29.18
CA ALA A 110 -6.47 -11.05 -29.35
C ALA A 110 -6.20 -12.31 -30.18
N LYS A 111 -5.33 -12.19 -31.17
CA LYS A 111 -4.77 -13.35 -31.90
C LYS A 111 -3.47 -13.81 -31.26
N GLN A 112 -2.70 -12.86 -30.76
CA GLN A 112 -1.47 -13.08 -30.02
C GLN A 112 -1.57 -12.42 -28.65
N LEU A 113 -1.22 -13.17 -27.61
CA LEU A 113 -1.17 -12.71 -26.25
C LEU A 113 0.15 -13.17 -25.61
N ALA A 114 0.79 -12.28 -24.88
CA ALA A 114 1.96 -12.63 -24.08
C ALA A 114 2.05 -11.78 -22.82
N ILE A 115 2.71 -12.33 -21.80
CA ILE A 115 3.07 -11.63 -20.56
C ILE A 115 4.50 -11.11 -20.71
N PHE A 116 4.72 -9.88 -20.24
CA PHE A 116 6.05 -9.36 -19.98
C PHE A 116 6.15 -8.92 -18.52
N THR A 117 7.33 -9.09 -17.93
CA THR A 117 7.62 -8.79 -16.53
C THR A 117 8.74 -7.76 -16.44
N GLU A 118 9.02 -7.23 -15.25
CA GLU A 118 10.15 -6.31 -15.04
C GLU A 118 11.52 -6.97 -15.28
N ASP A 119 11.57 -8.31 -15.28
CA ASP A 119 12.77 -9.09 -15.57
C ASP A 119 12.78 -9.58 -17.04
N GLU A 120 12.10 -8.87 -17.97
CA GLU A 120 11.94 -9.26 -19.39
C GLU A 120 13.28 -9.59 -20.08
N GLU A 121 14.37 -8.91 -19.75
CA GLU A 121 15.70 -9.21 -20.33
C GLU A 121 16.24 -10.59 -19.93
N GLU A 122 15.87 -11.09 -18.75
CA GLU A 122 16.31 -12.39 -18.23
C GLU A 122 15.28 -13.50 -18.49
N GLN A 123 13.98 -13.20 -18.38
CA GLN A 123 12.89 -14.16 -18.50
C GLN A 123 12.27 -14.21 -19.90
N GLY A 124 12.52 -13.20 -20.72
CA GLY A 124 11.87 -13.04 -22.00
C GLY A 124 10.38 -12.71 -21.87
N ILE A 125 9.71 -12.70 -23.03
CA ILE A 125 8.26 -12.54 -23.15
C ILE A 125 7.65 -13.95 -23.18
N VAL A 126 6.64 -14.18 -22.34
CA VAL A 126 6.02 -15.50 -22.18
C VAL A 126 4.69 -15.56 -22.93
N PRO A 127 4.54 -16.39 -23.97
CA PRO A 127 3.29 -16.53 -24.70
C PRO A 127 2.16 -17.03 -23.80
N VAL A 128 0.95 -16.52 -24.01
CA VAL A 128 -0.27 -17.00 -23.36
C VAL A 128 -1.23 -17.48 -24.45
N PRO A 129 -1.87 -18.66 -24.29
CA PRO A 129 -2.84 -19.13 -25.26
C PRO A 129 -4.01 -18.16 -25.44
N THR A 130 -4.55 -18.07 -26.65
CA THR A 130 -5.74 -17.26 -26.98
C THR A 130 -6.98 -18.11 -27.27
N THR A 131 -6.85 -19.45 -27.18
CA THR A 131 -7.93 -20.39 -27.45
C THR A 131 -9.09 -20.20 -26.46
N GLY A 132 -10.31 -20.02 -26.97
CA GLY A 132 -11.52 -19.84 -26.14
C GLY A 132 -11.70 -18.44 -25.54
N LEU A 133 -10.76 -17.50 -25.79
CA LEU A 133 -10.72 -16.18 -25.16
C LEU A 133 -12.00 -15.36 -25.39
N ALA A 134 -12.45 -15.24 -26.64
CA ALA A 134 -13.67 -14.51 -26.99
C ALA A 134 -14.96 -15.13 -26.44
N ALA A 135 -14.95 -16.43 -26.13
CA ALA A 135 -16.09 -17.12 -25.52
C ALA A 135 -16.09 -16.94 -23.99
N ALA A 136 -14.92 -16.92 -23.35
CA ALA A 136 -14.78 -16.76 -21.92
C ALA A 136 -15.04 -15.33 -21.45
N LEU A 137 -14.47 -14.33 -22.14
CA LEU A 137 -14.57 -12.92 -21.74
C LEU A 137 -15.82 -12.30 -22.34
N PRO A 138 -16.80 -11.79 -21.58
CA PRO A 138 -18.00 -11.13 -22.12
C PRO A 138 -17.65 -9.86 -22.90
N ALA A 139 -18.46 -9.52 -23.90
CA ALA A 139 -18.36 -8.24 -24.59
C ALA A 139 -18.73 -7.07 -23.66
N VAL A 140 -18.07 -5.93 -23.83
CA VAL A 140 -18.37 -4.69 -23.11
C VAL A 140 -19.84 -4.31 -23.33
N GLY A 141 -20.52 -3.97 -22.23
CA GLY A 141 -21.95 -3.60 -22.23
C GLY A 141 -22.91 -4.79 -22.28
N SER A 142 -22.43 -6.03 -22.38
CA SER A 142 -23.29 -7.21 -22.21
C SER A 142 -23.69 -7.39 -20.73
N PRO A 143 -24.84 -8.02 -20.42
CA PRO A 143 -25.31 -8.22 -19.04
C PRO A 143 -24.33 -8.99 -18.13
N GLY A 144 -23.33 -9.67 -18.69
CA GLY A 144 -22.29 -10.39 -17.94
C GLY A 144 -20.99 -9.61 -17.73
N TYR A 145 -20.88 -8.39 -18.25
CA TYR A 145 -19.67 -7.57 -18.14
C TYR A 145 -19.67 -6.76 -16.84
N PHE A 146 -18.78 -7.15 -15.91
CA PHE A 146 -18.64 -6.48 -14.59
C PHE A 146 -17.21 -5.94 -14.35
N CYS A 147 -16.33 -6.05 -15.34
CA CYS A 147 -14.92 -5.71 -15.18
C CYS A 147 -14.70 -4.19 -15.28
N ARG A 148 -13.98 -3.62 -14.31
CA ARG A 148 -13.58 -2.20 -14.32
C ARG A 148 -12.21 -2.02 -13.71
N ALA A 149 -11.35 -1.17 -14.26
CA ALA A 149 -10.10 -0.81 -13.60
C ALA A 149 -10.32 0.23 -12.51
N LYS A 150 -9.33 0.41 -11.64
CA LYS A 150 -9.20 1.63 -10.84
C LYS A 150 -9.06 2.82 -11.80
N GLU A 151 -9.49 3.99 -11.35
CA GLU A 151 -9.25 5.23 -12.07
C GLU A 151 -7.77 5.34 -12.42
N LYS A 152 -7.49 5.92 -13.60
CA LYS A 152 -6.15 6.40 -13.88
C LYS A 152 -5.76 7.31 -12.71
N PRO A 153 -4.51 7.27 -12.23
CA PRO A 153 -4.04 8.33 -11.37
C PRO A 153 -4.45 9.67 -12.01
N GLU A 154 -5.17 10.50 -11.27
CA GLU A 154 -5.64 11.81 -11.72
C GLU A 154 -4.50 12.48 -12.48
N SER A 155 -4.78 12.92 -13.72
CA SER A 155 -3.74 13.30 -14.67
C SER A 155 -2.72 14.21 -13.99
N GLU A 156 -1.53 13.67 -13.72
CA GLU A 156 -0.39 14.49 -13.43
C GLU A 156 -0.30 15.50 -14.58
N LYS A 157 -0.25 16.77 -14.20
CA LYS A 157 0.15 17.91 -15.02
C LYS A 157 1.18 17.48 -16.09
N PRO A 158 1.14 18.10 -17.29
CA PRO A 158 1.82 17.67 -18.51
C PRO A 158 3.04 16.80 -18.26
N GLN A 159 2.96 15.54 -18.74
CA GLN A 159 4.04 14.57 -18.62
C GLN A 159 5.38 15.24 -18.97
N PRO A 160 6.34 15.21 -18.03
CA PRO A 160 7.57 15.97 -18.18
C PRO A 160 8.41 15.41 -19.33
N ALA A 161 9.14 16.30 -20.00
CA ALA A 161 10.27 15.91 -20.82
C ALA A 161 11.20 15.06 -19.94
N LYS A 162 11.42 13.81 -20.35
CA LYS A 162 12.28 12.82 -19.70
C LYS A 162 13.64 13.45 -19.38
N GLY A 163 14.20 13.13 -18.22
CA GLY A 163 15.57 13.54 -17.87
C GLY A 163 15.73 14.85 -17.10
N ILE A 164 14.66 15.61 -16.83
CA ILE A 164 14.77 16.94 -16.21
C ILE A 164 14.15 16.97 -14.82
N TRP A 165 14.89 17.50 -13.84
CA TRP A 165 14.38 17.81 -12.51
C TRP A 165 13.32 18.91 -12.55
N ARG A 166 12.25 18.74 -11.78
CA ARG A 166 11.15 19.71 -11.72
C ARG A 166 10.69 19.95 -10.30
N SER A 167 10.17 21.15 -10.09
CA SER A 167 9.42 21.52 -8.90
C SER A 167 7.98 21.86 -9.32
N SER A 168 7.02 21.46 -8.51
CA SER A 168 5.61 21.81 -8.70
C SER A 168 4.96 22.06 -7.35
N GLY A 169 3.96 22.94 -7.31
CA GLY A 169 3.25 23.29 -6.09
C GLY A 169 3.30 24.77 -5.78
N ASP A 170 2.85 25.12 -4.58
CA ASP A 170 2.74 26.48 -4.09
C ASP A 170 2.85 26.50 -2.56
N THR A 171 2.96 27.69 -1.97
CA THR A 171 3.15 27.86 -0.53
C THR A 171 1.99 27.32 0.33
N SER A 172 0.78 27.22 -0.20
CA SER A 172 -0.40 26.75 0.53
C SER A 172 -0.50 25.22 0.58
N LYS A 173 -0.08 24.54 -0.49
CA LYS A 173 -0.15 23.07 -0.61
C LYS A 173 1.20 22.38 -0.38
N GLY A 174 2.29 23.13 -0.47
CA GLY A 174 3.64 22.62 -0.45
C GLY A 174 4.20 22.41 -1.85
N TYR A 175 5.44 21.91 -1.88
CA TYR A 175 6.19 21.67 -3.11
C TYR A 175 6.54 20.20 -3.24
N THR A 176 6.47 19.69 -4.47
CA THR A 176 6.98 18.39 -4.87
C THR A 176 8.11 18.60 -5.86
N TYR A 177 9.26 17.99 -5.56
CA TYR A 177 10.44 17.96 -6.39
C TYR A 177 10.62 16.57 -6.97
N SER A 178 10.73 16.45 -8.29
CA SER A 178 10.75 15.15 -8.93
C SER A 178 11.72 15.09 -10.10
N VAL A 179 12.27 13.91 -10.35
CA VAL A 179 13.00 13.59 -11.57
C VAL A 179 12.54 12.26 -12.12
N GLN A 180 12.37 12.20 -13.44
CA GLN A 180 12.11 10.97 -14.16
C GLN A 180 13.40 10.53 -14.88
N ALA A 181 13.76 9.25 -14.78
CA ALA A 181 14.85 8.69 -15.59
C ALA A 181 14.50 8.80 -17.08
N GLU A 182 15.53 8.81 -17.94
CA GLU A 182 15.36 8.89 -19.40
C GLU A 182 14.47 7.79 -19.99
N THR A 183 14.41 6.64 -19.31
CA THR A 183 13.54 5.52 -19.71
C THR A 183 12.05 5.79 -19.52
N GLY A 184 11.66 6.80 -18.73
CA GLY A 184 10.26 7.20 -18.51
C GLY A 184 9.51 6.40 -17.44
N TYR A 185 10.09 5.37 -16.83
CA TYR A 185 9.39 4.51 -15.87
C TYR A 185 9.85 4.70 -14.42
N LYS A 186 10.79 5.61 -14.18
CA LYS A 186 11.48 5.71 -12.88
C LYS A 186 11.38 7.13 -12.37
N ALA A 187 10.73 7.36 -11.24
CA ALA A 187 10.51 8.69 -10.69
C ALA A 187 10.93 8.76 -9.22
N LEU A 188 11.95 9.56 -8.91
CA LEU A 188 12.21 9.98 -7.53
C LEU A 188 11.37 11.22 -7.26
N SER A 189 10.66 11.25 -6.15
CA SER A 189 9.84 12.38 -5.71
C SER A 189 10.16 12.73 -4.26
N ILE A 190 10.25 14.02 -3.97
CA ILE A 190 10.46 14.59 -2.64
C ILE A 190 9.36 15.62 -2.40
N THR A 191 8.49 15.37 -1.44
CA THR A 191 7.33 16.20 -1.13
C THR A 191 7.50 16.90 0.20
N CYS A 192 7.30 18.21 0.18
CA CYS A 192 7.43 19.10 1.33
C CYS A 192 6.13 19.85 1.50
N ALA A 193 5.26 19.32 2.36
CA ALA A 193 3.95 19.90 2.65
C ALA A 193 3.98 20.78 3.92
N PRO A 194 3.20 21.87 3.98
CA PRO A 194 3.16 22.75 5.14
C PRO A 194 2.78 21.99 6.42
N GLY A 195 3.57 22.17 7.48
CA GLY A 195 3.32 21.52 8.77
C GLY A 195 3.46 19.99 8.75
N LYS A 196 4.05 19.41 7.71
CA LYS A 196 4.34 17.97 7.64
C LYS A 196 5.83 17.73 7.47
N GLN A 197 6.29 16.59 7.98
CA GLN A 197 7.64 16.11 7.67
C GLN A 197 7.80 15.87 6.16
N VAL A 198 9.02 16.03 5.66
CA VAL A 198 9.36 15.70 4.28
C VAL A 198 9.11 14.22 4.00
N GLU A 199 8.51 13.97 2.84
CA GLU A 199 8.25 12.62 2.35
C GLU A 199 9.03 12.36 1.07
N MET A 200 9.60 11.16 0.96
CA MET A 200 10.27 10.71 -0.25
C MET A 200 9.64 9.44 -0.78
N SER A 201 9.41 9.41 -2.09
CA SER A 201 8.92 8.24 -2.78
C SER A 201 9.72 7.99 -4.04
N LEU A 202 9.74 6.71 -4.42
CA LEU A 202 10.44 6.26 -5.61
C LEU A 202 9.54 5.28 -6.36
N ALA A 203 9.23 5.61 -7.61
CA ALA A 203 8.69 4.67 -8.57
C ALA A 203 9.83 4.07 -9.38
N LEU A 204 9.90 2.75 -9.48
CA LEU A 204 10.81 2.02 -10.35
C LEU A 204 10.00 1.03 -11.17
N GLY A 205 9.61 1.40 -12.39
CA GLY A 205 8.70 0.55 -13.17
C GLY A 205 7.34 0.51 -12.48
N LEU A 206 6.95 -0.66 -11.99
CA LEU A 206 5.68 -0.90 -11.32
C LEU A 206 5.85 -0.96 -9.79
N ASP A 207 7.08 -0.97 -9.29
CA ASP A 207 7.39 -0.88 -7.86
C ASP A 207 7.32 0.54 -7.33
N ASN A 208 6.76 0.69 -6.12
CA ASN A 208 6.66 1.96 -5.41
C ASN A 208 7.25 1.83 -4.01
N PHE A 209 8.25 2.66 -3.71
CA PHE A 209 8.91 2.75 -2.42
C PHE A 209 8.54 4.07 -1.73
N GLY A 210 8.59 4.07 -0.40
CA GLY A 210 8.29 5.24 0.42
C GLY A 210 6.80 5.59 0.55
N THR A 211 5.91 4.89 -0.17
CA THR A 211 4.44 5.05 -0.07
C THR A 211 3.74 3.83 0.56
N ASN A 212 4.44 2.70 0.70
CA ASN A 212 3.90 1.46 1.25
C ASN A 212 4.63 1.10 2.57
N PRO A 213 3.90 0.86 3.69
CA PRO A 213 4.49 0.49 4.97
C PRO A 213 5.49 -0.69 4.93
N LEU A 214 5.28 -1.64 4.02
CA LEU A 214 6.14 -2.82 3.83
C LEU A 214 7.36 -2.53 2.93
N ARG A 215 7.34 -1.47 2.14
CA ARG A 215 8.40 -1.03 1.22
C ARG A 215 8.74 0.45 1.44
N ASN A 216 8.93 0.81 2.70
CA ASN A 216 9.17 2.19 3.11
C ASN A 216 10.60 2.69 2.86
N ASN A 217 11.50 1.84 2.37
CA ASN A 217 12.94 2.08 2.38
C ASN A 217 13.51 1.84 0.98
N PHE A 218 14.42 2.70 0.54
CA PHE A 218 15.21 2.56 -0.68
C PHE A 218 16.54 3.31 -0.50
N ASP A 219 17.58 2.93 -1.23
CA ASP A 219 18.90 3.54 -1.05
C ASP A 219 19.23 4.45 -2.24
N LEU A 220 19.73 5.65 -1.94
CA LEU A 220 20.23 6.60 -2.93
C LEU A 220 21.75 6.60 -2.88
N MET A 221 22.39 6.49 -4.04
CA MET A 221 23.82 6.70 -4.18
C MET A 221 24.08 8.03 -4.85
N VAL A 222 24.70 8.96 -4.12
CA VAL A 222 25.06 10.29 -4.59
C VAL A 222 26.57 10.42 -4.57
N ASP A 223 27.19 10.59 -5.74
CA ASP A 223 28.65 10.68 -5.90
C ASP A 223 29.42 9.56 -5.17
N GLY A 224 28.89 8.33 -5.24
CA GLY A 224 29.48 7.15 -4.60
C GLY A 224 29.21 7.01 -3.10
N LYS A 225 28.53 7.97 -2.46
CA LYS A 225 28.06 7.86 -1.08
C LYS A 225 26.63 7.32 -1.04
N GLN A 226 26.42 6.28 -0.25
CA GLN A 226 25.10 5.70 -0.01
C GLN A 226 24.35 6.49 1.07
N PHE A 227 23.06 6.71 0.84
CA PHE A 227 22.10 7.34 1.74
C PHE A 227 20.86 6.45 1.85
N ASP A 228 20.53 6.05 3.07
CA ASP A 228 19.31 5.32 3.36
C ASP A 228 18.11 6.27 3.24
N ALA A 229 17.36 6.19 2.15
CA ALA A 229 16.14 6.95 1.96
C ALA A 229 14.93 6.17 2.47
N ARG A 230 14.02 6.88 3.11
CA ARG A 230 12.77 6.31 3.63
C ARG A 230 11.61 7.26 3.39
N ALA A 231 10.39 6.74 3.53
CA ALA A 231 9.16 7.52 3.48
C ALA A 231 9.25 8.81 4.32
N SER A 232 9.85 8.74 5.51
CA SER A 232 10.24 9.91 6.31
C SER A 232 11.71 9.81 6.70
N LEU A 233 12.46 10.89 6.51
CA LEU A 233 13.87 10.99 6.86
C LEU A 233 14.04 11.66 8.22
N GLU A 234 14.55 10.90 9.20
CA GLU A 234 14.71 11.38 10.57
C GLU A 234 15.99 12.22 10.75
N ASN A 235 17.17 11.67 10.47
CA ASN A 235 18.43 12.27 10.94
C ASN A 235 19.38 12.82 9.84
N ASP A 236 19.20 12.44 8.58
CA ASP A 236 20.16 12.75 7.51
C ASP A 236 19.59 13.55 6.33
N PHE A 237 18.35 14.06 6.45
CA PHE A 237 17.70 14.75 5.33
C PHE A 237 18.49 15.96 4.82
N ASN A 238 18.97 16.84 5.71
CA ASN A 238 19.73 18.02 5.29
C ASN A 238 21.04 17.63 4.60
N THR A 239 21.71 16.58 5.09
CA THR A 239 22.93 16.05 4.47
C THR A 239 22.65 15.50 3.08
N LEU A 240 21.61 14.68 2.94
CA LEU A 240 21.17 14.13 1.64
C LEU A 240 20.74 15.26 0.69
N TRP A 241 19.97 16.22 1.16
CA TRP A 241 19.51 17.36 0.36
C TRP A 241 20.70 18.18 -0.16
N GLY A 242 21.67 18.47 0.72
CA GLY A 242 22.92 19.11 0.33
C GLY A 242 23.71 18.29 -0.69
N ALA A 243 23.78 16.97 -0.53
CA ALA A 243 24.44 16.08 -1.48
C ALA A 243 23.73 16.08 -2.85
N LEU A 244 22.40 15.93 -2.88
CA LEU A 244 21.60 15.96 -4.10
C LEU A 244 21.82 17.25 -4.89
N ARG A 245 21.77 18.40 -4.22
CA ARG A 245 22.00 19.71 -4.87
C ARG A 245 23.35 19.83 -5.58
N ASN A 246 24.36 19.11 -5.09
CA ASN A 246 25.72 19.15 -5.62
C ASN A 246 26.08 17.90 -6.43
N ALA A 247 25.12 17.00 -6.64
CA ALA A 247 25.36 15.68 -7.21
C ALA A 247 25.89 15.79 -8.64
N LYS A 248 26.98 15.08 -8.92
CA LYS A 248 27.44 14.84 -10.30
C LYS A 248 26.90 13.51 -10.81
N GLN A 249 26.81 12.54 -9.92
CA GLN A 249 26.22 11.22 -10.13
C GLN A 249 25.11 10.99 -9.10
N LEU A 250 23.98 10.52 -9.59
CA LEU A 250 22.87 10.07 -8.77
C LEU A 250 22.39 8.72 -9.29
N ALA A 251 22.23 7.75 -8.40
CA ALA A 251 21.63 6.47 -8.74
C ALA A 251 20.76 5.94 -7.60
N ILE A 252 19.79 5.10 -7.94
CA ILE A 252 19.14 4.23 -6.97
C ILE A 252 20.01 2.98 -6.78
N TYR A 253 20.20 2.59 -5.53
CA TYR A 253 20.83 1.33 -5.15
C TYR A 253 19.74 0.33 -4.71
N ARG A 254 19.67 -0.82 -5.39
CA ARG A 254 18.83 -1.94 -4.99
C ARG A 254 19.66 -2.98 -4.25
N ARG A 255 19.04 -3.69 -3.30
CA ARG A 255 19.69 -4.78 -2.52
C ARG A 255 20.15 -5.97 -3.38
N ASP A 256 19.65 -6.08 -4.61
CA ASP A 256 20.10 -7.06 -5.61
C ASP A 256 21.39 -6.63 -6.34
N GLY A 257 21.96 -5.46 -6.01
CA GLY A 257 23.18 -4.93 -6.62
C GLY A 257 22.93 -4.16 -7.93
N GLN A 258 21.69 -4.03 -8.40
CA GLN A 258 21.39 -3.19 -9.55
C GLN A 258 21.44 -1.70 -9.19
N HIS A 259 22.02 -0.93 -10.11
CA HIS A 259 22.10 0.52 -10.04
C HIS A 259 21.26 1.14 -11.15
N VAL A 260 20.42 2.11 -10.77
CA VAL A 260 19.65 2.89 -11.74
C VAL A 260 20.13 4.33 -11.71
N ALA A 261 20.79 4.77 -12.77
CA ALA A 261 21.18 6.17 -12.89
C ALA A 261 19.95 7.10 -13.00
N LEU A 262 20.00 8.22 -12.30
CA LEU A 262 19.07 9.32 -12.42
C LEU A 262 19.80 10.55 -12.97
N PRO A 263 19.12 11.41 -13.74
CA PRO A 263 19.69 12.67 -14.20
C PRO A 263 20.15 13.54 -13.03
N THR A 264 21.25 14.26 -13.22
CA THR A 264 21.76 15.25 -12.26
C THR A 264 21.70 16.69 -12.79
N GLU A 265 21.37 16.86 -14.07
CA GLU A 265 21.24 18.18 -14.67
C GLU A 265 20.04 18.95 -14.07
N GLY A 266 20.28 20.20 -13.68
CA GLY A 266 19.25 21.08 -13.14
C GLY A 266 18.80 20.79 -11.70
N ILE A 267 19.48 19.90 -10.95
CA ILE A 267 19.11 19.67 -9.54
C ILE A 267 19.22 20.95 -8.72
N ALA A 268 20.37 21.64 -8.82
CA ALA A 268 20.69 22.78 -7.97
C ALA A 268 19.73 23.97 -8.15
N SER A 269 19.16 24.13 -9.36
CA SER A 269 18.16 25.15 -9.70
C SER A 269 16.74 24.73 -9.35
N THR A 270 16.46 23.43 -9.32
CA THR A 270 15.13 22.88 -8.99
C THR A 270 14.89 22.80 -7.50
N LEU A 271 15.84 22.20 -6.77
CA LEU A 271 15.80 22.16 -5.32
C LEU A 271 16.13 23.57 -4.81
N PRO A 272 15.51 24.10 -3.75
CA PRO A 272 15.98 25.29 -3.05
C PRO A 272 17.19 25.01 -2.15
N ALA A 273 17.99 26.03 -1.85
CA ALA A 273 19.10 25.91 -0.90
C ALA A 273 18.58 25.79 0.54
N LEU A 274 19.29 25.01 1.36
CA LEU A 274 18.98 24.90 2.79
C LEU A 274 19.05 26.28 3.44
N GLY A 275 18.05 26.60 4.28
CA GLY A 275 17.97 27.88 4.99
C GLY A 275 17.58 29.09 4.12
N SER A 276 17.33 28.91 2.81
CA SER A 276 16.74 29.96 1.99
C SER A 276 15.28 30.20 2.39
N SER A 277 14.77 31.42 2.19
CA SER A 277 13.37 31.76 2.47
C SER A 277 12.36 30.94 1.66
N GLY A 278 12.80 30.31 0.57
CA GLY A 278 12.01 29.43 -0.27
C GLY A 278 12.15 27.93 0.05
N PHE A 279 12.82 27.54 1.14
CA PHE A 279 13.00 26.14 1.53
C PHE A 279 11.79 25.64 2.36
N PRO A 280 10.92 24.76 1.83
CA PRO A 280 9.64 24.44 2.46
C PRO A 280 9.66 23.15 3.30
N CYS A 281 10.78 22.42 3.32
CA CYS A 281 10.83 21.06 3.86
C CYS A 281 11.14 21.08 5.37
N LEU A 282 10.38 20.29 6.14
CA LEU A 282 10.64 20.06 7.56
C LEU A 282 11.21 18.65 7.76
N THR A 283 12.30 18.53 8.52
CA THR A 283 12.73 17.20 8.99
C THR A 283 11.72 16.62 9.97
N ALA A 284 11.76 15.31 10.21
CA ALA A 284 10.93 14.69 11.24
C ALA A 284 11.17 15.34 12.61
N ALA A 285 12.43 15.65 12.94
CA ALA A 285 12.78 16.33 14.19
C ALA A 285 12.17 17.75 14.29
N GLN A 286 12.25 18.54 13.22
CA GLN A 286 11.67 19.89 13.18
C GLN A 286 10.14 19.86 13.27
N HIS A 287 9.51 18.93 12.55
CA HIS A 287 8.07 18.71 12.63
C HIS A 287 7.67 18.32 14.06
N ASN A 288 8.36 17.34 14.67
CA ASN A 288 8.04 16.88 16.01
C ASN A 288 8.25 17.97 17.07
N ALA A 289 9.27 18.82 16.90
CA ALA A 289 9.48 19.99 17.75
C ALA A 289 8.33 21.00 17.60
N ALA A 290 7.92 21.32 16.37
CA ALA A 290 6.80 22.25 16.13
C ALA A 290 5.47 21.71 16.68
N VAL A 291 5.22 20.40 16.56
CA VAL A 291 4.06 19.75 17.16
C VAL A 291 4.13 19.81 18.69
N LEU A 292 5.31 19.58 19.28
CA LEU A 292 5.49 19.73 20.72
C LEU A 292 5.25 21.18 21.18
N ASP A 293 5.76 22.17 20.46
CA ASP A 293 5.56 23.58 20.78
C ASP A 293 4.07 23.96 20.72
N ASP A 294 3.33 23.46 19.72
CA ASP A 294 1.87 23.64 19.64
C ASP A 294 1.13 22.93 20.78
N ASP A 295 1.55 21.71 21.11
CA ASP A 295 1.02 20.97 22.25
C ASP A 295 1.24 21.76 23.55
N LEU A 296 2.45 22.29 23.77
CA LEU A 296 2.83 23.09 24.95
C LEU A 296 2.08 24.44 25.02
N ALA A 297 1.89 25.11 23.88
CA ALA A 297 1.17 26.38 23.81
C ALA A 297 -0.33 26.24 24.11
N ASN A 298 -0.89 25.04 23.89
CA ASN A 298 -2.31 24.75 24.06
C ASN A 298 -2.59 23.73 25.18
N ILE A 299 -1.70 23.61 26.17
CA ILE A 299 -1.92 22.71 27.30
C ILE A 299 -3.18 23.13 28.06
N GLU A 300 -4.10 22.19 28.18
CA GLU A 300 -5.18 22.27 29.15
C GLU A 300 -4.77 21.52 30.42
N PRO A 301 -4.88 22.12 31.63
CA PRO A 301 -4.67 21.40 32.87
C PRO A 301 -5.57 20.17 32.93
N LEU A 302 -5.00 19.03 33.32
CA LEU A 302 -5.73 17.77 33.40
C LEU A 302 -6.81 17.86 34.46
N LYS A 303 -8.07 17.60 34.09
CA LYS A 303 -9.20 17.58 35.02
C LYS A 303 -9.52 16.15 35.43
N ASP A 304 -10.13 16.03 36.61
CA ASP A 304 -10.59 14.72 37.07
C ASP A 304 -11.63 14.15 36.09
N GLY A 305 -11.43 12.87 35.73
CA GLY A 305 -12.24 12.17 34.72
C GLY A 305 -11.84 12.39 33.26
N ASP A 306 -10.86 13.24 32.95
CA ASP A 306 -10.37 13.43 31.57
C ASP A 306 -9.69 12.18 31.00
N VAL A 307 -9.10 11.35 31.86
CA VAL A 307 -8.60 10.02 31.49
C VAL A 307 -9.52 8.96 32.09
N HIS A 308 -10.05 8.11 31.23
CA HIS A 308 -10.78 6.92 31.65
C HIS A 308 -9.94 5.66 31.39
N LEU A 309 -9.54 4.98 32.46
CA LEU A 309 -8.88 3.68 32.38
C LEU A 309 -9.86 2.53 32.60
N ARG A 310 -9.74 1.50 31.77
CA ARG A 310 -10.48 0.25 31.93
C ARG A 310 -9.55 -0.96 31.77
N LYS A 311 -9.48 -1.77 32.82
CA LYS A 311 -8.91 -3.12 32.77
C LYS A 311 -9.95 -4.08 32.19
N ARG A 312 -9.62 -4.83 31.14
CA ARG A 312 -10.52 -5.85 30.56
C ARG A 312 -9.80 -7.17 30.35
N ILE A 313 -10.51 -8.28 30.52
CA ILE A 313 -10.00 -9.60 30.17
C ILE A 313 -9.86 -9.69 28.66
N ASN A 314 -8.73 -10.22 28.19
CA ASN A 314 -8.52 -10.49 26.78
C ASN A 314 -9.39 -11.67 26.35
N PRO A 315 -10.30 -11.51 25.37
CA PRO A 315 -11.19 -12.60 24.93
C PRO A 315 -10.46 -13.82 24.35
N TYR A 316 -9.18 -13.67 23.99
CA TYR A 316 -8.34 -14.74 23.44
C TYR A 316 -7.39 -15.38 24.45
N TYR A 317 -7.43 -14.95 25.72
CA TYR A 317 -6.62 -15.52 26.79
C TYR A 317 -6.87 -17.05 26.92
N ARG A 318 -5.79 -17.82 27.09
CA ARG A 318 -5.74 -19.31 27.14
C ARG A 318 -5.99 -20.08 25.84
N LYS A 319 -6.34 -19.41 24.73
CA LYS A 319 -6.41 -20.07 23.40
C LYS A 319 -5.10 -19.99 22.61
N THR A 320 -4.21 -19.09 23.03
CA THR A 320 -2.96 -18.68 22.39
C THR A 320 -2.06 -18.00 23.46
N THR A 321 -0.78 -17.68 23.16
CA THR A 321 0.20 -16.97 24.04
C THR A 321 -0.14 -15.47 24.24
N TRP A 322 -1.39 -15.15 24.53
CA TRP A 322 -1.86 -13.75 24.65
C TRP A 322 -2.06 -13.36 26.10
N ASN A 323 -1.77 -12.09 26.38
CA ASN A 323 -1.88 -11.50 27.71
C ASN A 323 -3.32 -11.56 28.23
N LYS A 324 -3.46 -11.90 29.51
CA LYS A 324 -4.71 -12.05 30.26
C LYS A 324 -5.53 -10.78 30.32
N TYR A 325 -4.89 -9.65 30.55
CA TYR A 325 -5.55 -8.35 30.64
C TYR A 325 -5.03 -7.38 29.58
N LEU A 326 -5.96 -6.55 29.12
CA LEU A 326 -5.71 -5.39 28.27
C LEU A 326 -6.08 -4.14 29.05
N LEU A 327 -5.26 -3.10 28.93
CA LEU A 327 -5.50 -1.79 29.50
C LEU A 327 -6.02 -0.85 28.41
N ASP A 328 -7.29 -0.49 28.51
CA ASP A 328 -7.92 0.50 27.65
C ASP A 328 -7.78 1.89 28.29
N ILE A 329 -7.24 2.86 27.55
CA ILE A 329 -7.15 4.27 27.93
C ILE A 329 -8.03 5.06 26.98
N THR A 330 -9.01 5.79 27.51
CA THR A 330 -9.91 6.64 26.71
C THR A 330 -9.78 8.09 27.14
N SER A 331 -9.58 8.99 26.18
CA SER A 331 -9.57 10.44 26.42
C SER A 331 -11.00 10.97 26.51
N ARG A 332 -11.26 11.83 27.49
CA ARG A 332 -12.43 12.73 27.56
C ARG A 332 -12.02 14.20 27.43
N SER A 333 -10.81 14.46 26.96
CA SER A 333 -10.34 15.79 26.56
C SER A 333 -10.19 15.88 25.04
N ASN A 334 -10.37 17.09 24.49
CA ASN A 334 -10.18 17.36 23.07
C ASN A 334 -8.70 17.34 22.64
N ARG A 335 -7.76 17.51 23.58
CA ARG A 335 -6.33 17.64 23.30
C ARG A 335 -5.48 16.88 24.33
N MET A 336 -5.71 15.58 24.44
CA MET A 336 -4.96 14.71 25.36
C MET A 336 -3.61 14.32 24.77
N VAL A 337 -2.52 14.59 25.49
CA VAL A 337 -1.17 14.15 25.14
C VAL A 337 -0.57 13.37 26.31
N ILE A 338 -0.56 12.05 26.21
CA ILE A 338 0.05 11.16 27.20
C ILE A 338 1.53 11.01 26.90
N THR A 339 2.38 11.38 27.85
CA THR A 339 3.84 11.39 27.72
C THR A 339 4.51 10.26 28.49
N ASP A 340 3.87 9.74 29.53
CA ASP A 340 4.36 8.56 30.27
C ASP A 340 3.20 7.70 30.80
N LEU A 341 3.49 6.41 30.99
CA LEU A 341 2.57 5.42 31.54
C LEU A 341 3.33 4.51 32.51
N LYS A 342 2.92 4.52 33.77
CA LYS A 342 3.58 3.76 34.83
C LYS A 342 2.58 2.84 35.54
N ILE A 343 2.91 1.55 35.61
CA ILE A 343 2.17 0.60 36.44
C ILE A 343 2.82 0.58 37.82
N ASN A 344 2.13 1.14 38.82
CA ASN A 344 2.68 1.25 40.17
C ASN A 344 2.50 -0.05 40.97
N ARG A 345 1.41 -0.79 40.72
CA ARG A 345 1.07 -2.02 41.45
C ARG A 345 0.51 -3.09 40.51
N GLY A 346 0.80 -4.36 40.81
CA GLY A 346 0.36 -5.51 40.02
C GLY A 346 1.47 -6.26 39.28
N SER A 347 2.72 -5.79 39.40
CA SER A 347 3.91 -6.42 38.79
C SER A 347 3.77 -6.64 37.27
N CYS A 348 3.18 -5.67 36.58
CA CYS A 348 3.02 -5.67 35.14
C CYS A 348 3.99 -4.68 34.46
N THR A 349 4.30 -4.94 33.19
CA THR A 349 4.92 -4.02 32.24
C THR A 349 4.04 -3.91 30.98
N ILE A 350 4.25 -2.89 30.16
CA ILE A 350 3.46 -2.65 28.93
C ILE A 350 4.21 -3.23 27.71
N ASP A 351 3.50 -3.96 26.85
CA ASP A 351 4.04 -4.63 25.66
C ASP A 351 3.25 -4.32 24.37
N PRO A 352 3.92 -3.97 23.25
CA PRO A 352 5.30 -3.48 23.19
C PRO A 352 5.48 -2.22 24.04
N LYS A 353 6.73 -1.82 24.35
CA LYS A 353 6.98 -0.49 24.91
C LYS A 353 6.23 0.53 24.06
N ALA A 354 5.17 1.11 24.63
CA ALA A 354 4.31 2.06 23.95
C ALA A 354 5.19 3.14 23.30
N LYS A 355 5.00 3.39 22.00
CA LYS A 355 5.67 4.52 21.32
C LYS A 355 4.96 5.80 21.72
N LEU A 356 5.27 6.26 22.93
CA LEU A 356 4.85 7.54 23.46
C LEU A 356 5.54 8.68 22.68
N PRO A 357 4.93 9.88 22.64
CA PRO A 357 3.67 10.25 23.27
C PRO A 357 2.42 9.80 22.48
N PHE A 358 1.30 9.54 23.18
CA PHE A 358 0.00 9.33 22.55
C PHE A 358 -0.78 10.63 22.48
N ARG A 359 -1.20 11.02 21.27
CA ARG A 359 -2.07 12.17 21.04
C ARG A 359 -3.49 11.69 20.73
N MET A 360 -4.47 12.16 21.49
CA MET A 360 -5.86 11.71 21.40
C MET A 360 -6.82 12.90 21.51
N GLY A 361 -7.81 12.94 20.62
CA GLY A 361 -8.98 13.79 20.77
C GLY A 361 -10.02 13.18 21.72
N PHE A 362 -11.15 13.87 21.89
CA PHE A 362 -12.25 13.39 22.74
C PHE A 362 -12.77 12.05 22.23
N GLY A 363 -12.91 11.07 23.13
CA GLY A 363 -13.31 9.70 22.81
C GLY A 363 -12.20 8.85 22.17
N GLY A 364 -11.03 9.42 21.90
CA GLY A 364 -9.86 8.67 21.41
C GLY A 364 -9.45 7.57 22.39
N LYS A 365 -9.10 6.40 21.87
CA LYS A 365 -8.83 5.19 22.67
C LYS A 365 -7.54 4.51 22.26
N VAL A 366 -6.72 4.15 23.25
CA VAL A 366 -5.55 3.27 23.10
C VAL A 366 -5.79 1.99 23.90
N THR A 367 -5.38 0.85 23.35
CA THR A 367 -5.40 -0.46 24.03
C THR A 367 -3.98 -0.96 24.16
N LEU A 368 -3.56 -1.31 25.37
CA LEU A 368 -2.22 -1.78 25.67
C LEU A 368 -2.26 -3.21 26.22
N SER A 369 -1.34 -4.05 25.75
CA SER A 369 -1.11 -5.38 26.31
C SER A 369 -0.15 -5.30 27.49
N LEU A 370 -0.27 -6.24 28.42
CA LEU A 370 0.45 -6.23 29.69
C LEU A 370 1.25 -7.52 29.89
N LEU A 371 2.53 -7.40 30.22
CA LEU A 371 3.42 -8.51 30.52
C LEU A 371 3.74 -8.62 32.02
N PRO A 372 4.08 -9.82 32.53
CA PRO A 372 3.94 -11.11 31.87
C PRO A 372 2.47 -11.46 31.57
N GLU A 373 2.20 -12.48 30.75
CA GLU A 373 0.86 -12.81 30.26
C GLU A 373 -0.22 -12.84 31.35
N ASP A 374 0.09 -13.32 32.55
CA ASP A 374 -0.87 -13.47 33.65
C ASP A 374 -0.91 -12.30 34.65
N CYS A 375 -0.13 -11.24 34.42
CA CYS A 375 -0.03 -10.12 35.36
C CYS A 375 -1.38 -9.39 35.53
N ASN A 376 -1.65 -8.81 36.70
CA ASN A 376 -2.90 -8.09 36.99
C ASN A 376 -2.57 -6.65 37.42
N PRO A 377 -2.76 -5.62 36.56
CA PRO A 377 -2.49 -4.25 36.96
C PRO A 377 -3.51 -3.81 38.01
N LEU A 378 -3.01 -3.23 39.10
CA LEU A 378 -3.84 -2.76 40.21
C LEU A 378 -3.82 -1.25 40.35
N GLU A 379 -2.78 -0.59 39.83
CA GLU A 379 -2.67 0.86 39.89
C GLU A 379 -1.79 1.36 38.75
N VAL A 380 -2.27 2.37 38.05
CA VAL A 380 -1.63 2.96 36.88
C VAL A 380 -1.64 4.47 36.99
N THR A 381 -0.47 5.09 36.81
CA THR A 381 -0.32 6.53 36.62
C THR A 381 -0.19 6.83 35.14
N VAL A 382 -0.99 7.79 34.69
CA VAL A 382 -0.93 8.38 33.36
C VAL A 382 -0.38 9.79 33.50
N THR A 383 0.77 10.05 32.90
CA THR A 383 1.37 11.38 32.85
C THR A 383 1.02 12.01 31.50
N THR A 384 0.46 13.20 31.55
CA THR A 384 0.08 13.99 30.39
C THR A 384 0.83 15.32 30.40
N LEU A 385 0.81 16.06 29.29
CA LEU A 385 1.33 17.44 29.30
C LEU A 385 0.56 18.36 30.26
N GLY A 386 -0.70 18.06 30.56
CA GLY A 386 -1.55 18.84 31.47
C GLY A 386 -1.48 18.44 32.94
N GLY A 387 -0.71 17.40 33.28
CA GLY A 387 -0.62 16.87 34.65
C GLY A 387 -0.71 15.34 34.71
N GLU A 388 -0.76 14.81 35.93
CA GLU A 388 -0.78 13.37 36.17
C GLU A 388 -2.10 12.92 36.80
N GLN A 389 -2.54 11.72 36.44
CA GLN A 389 -3.67 11.06 37.09
C GLN A 389 -3.30 9.61 37.42
N THR A 390 -3.52 9.23 38.66
CA THR A 390 -3.35 7.84 39.14
C THR A 390 -4.71 7.22 39.35
N LEU A 391 -4.93 6.05 38.78
CA LEU A 391 -6.16 5.29 38.95
C LEU A 391 -5.84 3.89 39.45
N SER A 392 -6.65 3.42 40.39
CA SER A 392 -6.57 2.08 40.95
C SER A 392 -7.69 1.20 40.42
N PHE A 393 -7.43 -0.10 40.29
CA PHE A 393 -8.42 -1.11 39.96
C PHE A 393 -8.70 -1.97 41.19
N ASP A 394 -9.95 -2.39 41.32
CA ASP A 394 -10.33 -3.40 42.30
C ASP A 394 -9.59 -4.72 42.03
N GLN A 395 -9.35 -5.47 43.11
CA GLN A 395 -8.56 -6.72 43.10
C GLN A 395 -9.24 -7.84 42.33
#